data_AF-A0A8X6XUR2-F1
#
_entry.id   AF-A0A8X6XUR2-F1
#
_cell.length_a   1.000
_cell.length_b   1.000
_cell.length_c   1.000
_cell.angle_alpha   90.00
_cell.angle_beta   90.00
_cell.angle_gamma   90.00
#
_symmetry.space_group_name_H-M   'P 1'
#
loop_
_entity.id
_entity.type
_entity.pdbx_description
1 polymer ?
#
loop_
_entity_poly.entity_id
_entity_poly.type
_entity_poly.pdbx_seq_one_letter_code
_entity_poly.pdbx_strand_id
1 'polypeptide(L)'
;MHNINLSFVFGLRTIGKGHSTARKLCSAINVNFPSETAFRCLEKKLEHVSNKVACKIMNEAAAEVHKKNNFDEVIQYGVSVDGTWQRRGHLSLNGCVSVISIDNDVLNQAQVQNGANTERGFA
;
A
#
# COMPACT_ATOMS: atom_id res chain seq x y z
N MET A 1 -24.38 0.82 -4.02
CA MET A 1 -23.50 1.59 -4.94
C MET A 1 -22.15 2.00 -4.35
N HIS A 2 -22.01 2.34 -3.06
CA HIS A 2 -20.73 2.79 -2.48
C HIS A 2 -19.57 1.78 -2.57
N ASN A 3 -19.86 0.48 -2.53
CA ASN A 3 -18.85 -0.58 -2.54
C ASN A 3 -18.24 -0.80 -3.94
N ILE A 4 -19.06 -0.77 -5.00
CA ILE A 4 -18.61 -1.00 -6.40
C ILE A 4 -17.61 0.07 -6.85
N ASN A 5 -17.87 1.34 -6.55
CA ASN A 5 -16.94 2.42 -6.88
C ASN A 5 -15.60 2.26 -6.14
N LEU A 6 -15.63 1.83 -4.88
CA LEU A 6 -14.42 1.57 -4.11
C LEU A 6 -13.61 0.40 -4.70
N SER A 7 -14.27 -0.72 -5.03
CA SER A 7 -13.63 -1.87 -5.68
C SER A 7 -13.05 -1.51 -7.05
N PHE A 8 -13.74 -0.67 -7.81
CA PHE A 8 -13.24 -0.21 -9.11
C PHE A 8 -11.98 0.66 -8.97
N VAL A 9 -11.97 1.62 -8.04
CA VAL A 9 -10.79 2.43 -7.73
C VAL A 9 -9.64 1.56 -7.22
N PHE A 10 -9.94 0.57 -6.36
CA PHE A 10 -8.94 -0.39 -5.89
C PHE A 10 -8.32 -1.18 -7.05
N GLY A 11 -9.14 -1.75 -7.93
CA GLY A 11 -8.66 -2.51 -9.10
C GLY A 11 -7.79 -1.67 -10.03
N LEU A 12 -8.17 -0.41 -10.28
CA LEU A 12 -7.35 0.54 -11.03
C LEU A 12 -6.00 0.78 -10.36
N ARG A 13 -5.99 0.91 -9.03
CA ARG A 13 -4.78 1.12 -8.25
C ARG A 13 -3.84 -0.07 -8.33
N THR A 14 -4.37 -1.29 -8.27
CA THR A 14 -3.61 -2.55 -8.41
C THR A 14 -2.88 -2.65 -9.74
N ILE A 15 -3.49 -2.18 -10.84
CA ILE A 15 -2.84 -2.15 -12.17
C ILE A 15 -2.03 -0.86 -12.42
N GLY A 16 -1.91 -0.01 -11.40
CA GLY A 16 -1.19 1.27 -11.44
C GLY A 16 -1.81 2.30 -12.38
N LYS A 17 -3.13 2.28 -12.58
CA LYS A 17 -3.89 3.25 -13.38
C LYS A 17 -4.66 4.21 -12.48
N GLY A 18 -4.71 5.48 -12.89
CA GLY A 18 -5.43 6.54 -12.17
C GLY A 18 -6.67 7.03 -12.91
N HIS A 19 -7.27 8.10 -12.38
CA HIS A 19 -8.51 8.72 -12.87
C HIS A 19 -8.56 8.93 -14.39
N SER A 20 -7.50 9.46 -14.99
CA SER A 20 -7.47 9.74 -16.43
C SER A 20 -7.63 8.49 -17.30
N THR A 21 -7.06 7.35 -16.89
CA THR A 21 -7.24 6.09 -17.63
C THR A 21 -8.63 5.52 -17.39
N ALA A 22 -9.09 5.58 -16.15
CA ALA A 22 -10.42 5.11 -15.77
C ALA A 22 -11.53 5.86 -16.51
N ARG A 23 -11.42 7.18 -16.63
CA ARG A 23 -12.34 8.02 -17.41
C ARG A 23 -12.38 7.58 -18.88
N LYS A 24 -11.22 7.37 -19.52
CA LYS A 24 -11.15 6.89 -20.91
C LYS A 24 -11.84 5.53 -21.08
N LEU A 25 -11.59 4.60 -20.16
CA LEU A 25 -12.23 3.28 -20.16
C LEU A 25 -13.75 3.42 -20.05
N CYS A 26 -14.23 4.18 -19.06
CA CYS A 26 -15.66 4.37 -18.83
C CYS A 26 -16.36 5.04 -20.01
N SER A 27 -15.72 6.03 -20.65
CA SER A 27 -16.23 6.64 -21.89
C SER A 27 -16.31 5.63 -23.03
N ALA A 28 -15.34 4.73 -23.17
CA ALA A 28 -15.34 3.71 -24.24
C ALA A 28 -16.46 2.68 -24.09
N ILE A 29 -16.85 2.35 -22.85
CA ILE A 29 -17.94 1.39 -22.55
C ILE A 29 -19.27 2.07 -22.22
N ASN A 30 -19.37 3.39 -22.42
CA ASN A 30 -20.57 4.20 -22.15
C ASN A 30 -21.13 4.05 -20.73
N VAL A 31 -20.26 4.03 -19.72
CA VAL A 31 -20.66 4.03 -18.29
C VAL A 31 -20.29 5.34 -17.60
N ASN A 32 -21.13 5.74 -16.65
CA ASN A 32 -20.87 6.91 -15.81
C ASN A 32 -19.66 6.67 -14.92
N PHE A 33 -18.78 7.68 -14.82
CA PHE A 33 -17.57 7.63 -14.01
C PHE A 33 -17.56 8.75 -12.96
N PRO A 34 -17.08 8.51 -11.73
CA PRO A 34 -16.98 9.54 -10.71
C PRO A 34 -16.14 10.75 -11.14
N SER A 35 -16.49 11.91 -10.58
CA SER A 35 -15.66 13.10 -10.69
C SER A 35 -14.27 12.85 -10.09
N GLU A 36 -13.29 13.67 -10.49
CA GLU A 36 -11.92 13.53 -9.98
C GLU A 36 -11.86 13.66 -8.45
N THR A 37 -12.63 14.58 -7.87
CA THR A 37 -12.73 14.77 -6.43
C THR A 37 -13.30 13.53 -5.72
N ALA A 38 -14.35 12.92 -6.29
CA ALA A 38 -14.94 11.70 -5.74
C ALA A 38 -13.96 10.52 -5.81
N PHE A 39 -13.22 10.41 -6.92
CA PHE A 39 -12.16 9.41 -7.09
C PHE A 39 -11.05 9.56 -6.05
N ARG A 40 -10.52 10.77 -5.87
CA ARG A 40 -9.49 11.05 -4.84
C ARG A 40 -9.98 10.80 -3.42
N CYS A 41 -11.26 11.05 -3.13
CA CYS A 41 -11.85 10.71 -1.83
C CYS A 41 -11.85 9.19 -1.59
N LEU A 42 -12.15 8.39 -2.62
CA LEU A 42 -12.07 6.93 -2.55
C LEU A 42 -10.63 6.44 -2.39
N GLU A 43 -9.66 7.05 -3.09
CA GLU A 43 -8.24 6.74 -2.92
C GLU A 43 -7.77 6.97 -1.48
N LYS A 44 -8.10 8.12 -0.89
CA LYS A 44 -7.76 8.40 0.52
C LYS A 44 -8.39 7.40 1.50
N LYS A 45 -9.62 6.95 1.22
CA LYS A 45 -10.27 5.91 2.02
C LYS A 45 -9.51 4.58 1.91
N LEU A 46 -9.08 4.20 0.72
CA LEU A 46 -8.27 2.99 0.51
C LEU A 46 -6.92 3.08 1.22
N GLU A 47 -6.24 4.22 1.11
CA GLU A 47 -4.98 4.48 1.80
C GLU A 47 -5.12 4.35 3.33
N HIS A 48 -6.15 4.97 3.90
CA HIS A 48 -6.43 4.88 5.33
C HIS A 48 -6.67 3.43 5.79
N VAL A 49 -7.49 2.68 5.05
CA VAL A 49 -7.77 1.27 5.37
C VAL A 49 -6.51 0.41 5.21
N SER A 50 -5.73 0.64 4.16
CA SER A 50 -4.47 -0.06 3.91
C SER A 50 -3.48 0.15 5.04
N ASN A 51 -3.28 1.39 5.48
CA ASN A 51 -2.40 1.72 6.61
C ASN A 51 -2.88 1.07 7.90
N LYS A 52 -4.19 1.10 8.18
CA LYS A 52 -4.76 0.46 9.37
C LYS A 52 -4.50 -1.06 9.39
N VAL A 53 -4.67 -1.72 8.24
CA VAL A 53 -4.40 -3.15 8.10
C VAL A 53 -2.91 -3.45 8.25
N ALA A 54 -2.04 -2.67 7.61
CA ALA A 54 -0.60 -2.81 7.73
C ALA A 54 -0.12 -2.68 9.19
N CYS A 55 -0.56 -1.64 9.91
CA CYS A 55 -0.22 -1.46 11.33
C CYS A 55 -0.72 -2.62 12.19
N LYS A 56 -1.93 -3.12 11.92
CA LYS A 56 -2.49 -4.26 12.66
C LYS A 56 -1.61 -5.50 12.47
N ILE A 57 -1.30 -5.87 11.23
CA ILE A 57 -0.49 -7.05 10.91
C ILE A 57 0.91 -6.93 11.51
N MET A 58 1.53 -5.74 11.43
CA MET A 58 2.85 -5.49 12.03
C MET A 58 2.85 -5.67 13.55
N ASN A 59 1.82 -5.15 14.24
CA ASN A 59 1.69 -5.31 15.69
C ASN A 59 1.42 -6.77 16.08
N GLU A 60 0.61 -7.50 15.29
CA GLU A 60 0.36 -8.92 15.51
C GLU A 60 1.64 -9.74 15.34
N ALA A 61 2.40 -9.51 14.27
CA ALA A 61 3.69 -10.15 14.05
C ALA A 61 4.70 -9.84 15.17
N ALA A 62 4.80 -8.58 15.60
CA ALA A 62 5.69 -8.19 16.70
C ALA A 62 5.29 -8.84 18.04
N ALA A 63 3.99 -9.03 18.28
CA ALA A 63 3.50 -9.70 19.47
C ALA A 63 3.76 -11.23 19.44
N GLU A 64 3.63 -11.86 18.27
CA GLU A 64 3.99 -13.28 18.09
C GLU A 64 5.47 -13.52 18.34
N VAL A 65 6.32 -12.61 17.84
CA VAL A 65 7.75 -12.64 18.08
C VAL A 65 8.07 -12.48 19.58
N HIS A 66 7.48 -11.50 20.27
CA HIS A 66 7.69 -11.35 21.72
C HIS A 66 7.24 -12.57 22.53
N LYS A 67 6.10 -13.18 22.18
CA LYS A 67 5.58 -14.39 22.85
C LYS A 67 6.54 -15.56 22.79
N LYS A 68 7.27 -15.72 21.68
CA LYS A 68 8.22 -16.83 21.49
C LYS A 68 9.49 -16.71 22.34
N ASN A 69 9.82 -15.51 22.83
CA ASN A 69 11.09 -15.25 23.55
C ASN A 69 10.88 -14.87 25.02
N ASN A 70 9.78 -15.32 25.63
CA ASN A 70 9.52 -15.16 27.07
C ASN A 70 9.53 -13.72 27.61
N PHE A 71 9.26 -12.71 26.77
CA PHE A 71 8.98 -11.30 27.16
C PHE A 71 10.05 -10.52 27.95
N ASP A 72 11.15 -11.14 28.40
CA ASP A 72 12.06 -10.54 29.39
C ASP A 72 13.36 -9.96 28.82
N GLU A 73 13.64 -10.10 27.52
CA GLU A 73 14.85 -9.55 26.90
C GLU A 73 14.58 -8.64 25.71
N VAL A 74 15.49 -7.68 25.48
CA VAL A 74 15.55 -6.93 24.22
C VAL A 74 15.99 -7.91 23.12
N ILE A 75 15.04 -8.37 22.31
CA ILE A 75 15.33 -9.37 21.28
C ILE A 75 15.87 -8.67 20.05
N GLN A 76 17.13 -8.95 19.69
CA GLN A 76 17.70 -8.53 18.41
C GLN A 76 17.25 -9.50 17.32
N TYR A 77 16.64 -8.97 16.25
CA TYR A 77 16.19 -9.74 15.10
C TYR A 77 16.86 -9.30 13.81
N GLY A 78 17.37 -10.27 13.05
CA GLY A 78 17.74 -10.04 11.67
C GLY A 78 16.50 -9.83 10.82
N VAL A 79 16.44 -8.72 10.09
CA VAL A 79 15.39 -8.44 9.12
C VAL A 79 16.01 -8.19 7.74
N SER A 80 15.45 -8.85 6.72
CA SER A 80 15.69 -8.52 5.33
C SER A 80 14.54 -7.67 4.82
N VAL A 81 14.85 -6.61 4.09
CA VAL A 81 13.86 -5.68 3.53
C VAL A 81 13.98 -5.72 2.01
N ASP A 82 12.96 -6.24 1.33
CA ASP A 82 12.85 -6.23 -0.12
C ASP A 82 11.79 -5.22 -0.57
N GLY A 83 12.10 -4.43 -1.60
CA GLY A 83 11.23 -3.35 -2.06
C GLY A 83 10.97 -3.45 -3.56
N THR A 84 9.71 -3.59 -3.97
CA THR A 84 9.33 -3.58 -5.39
C THR A 84 8.72 -2.23 -5.76
N TRP A 85 9.45 -1.41 -6.52
CA TRP A 85 8.99 -0.11 -6.99
C TRP A 85 8.43 -0.20 -8.41
N GLN A 86 7.18 0.23 -8.63
CA GLN A 86 6.62 0.26 -9.97
C GLN A 86 7.11 1.50 -10.74
N ARG A 87 8.27 1.40 -11.41
CA ARG A 87 8.84 2.49 -12.23
C ARG A 87 8.09 2.61 -13.57
N ARG A 88 7.28 3.66 -13.75
CA ARG A 88 6.80 4.08 -15.08
C ARG A 88 7.28 5.51 -15.41
N GLY A 89 8.30 5.60 -16.25
CA GLY A 89 8.60 6.80 -17.07
C GLY A 89 9.37 7.93 -16.38
N HIS A 90 8.95 8.42 -15.22
CA HIS A 90 9.65 9.30 -14.26
C HIS A 90 8.60 9.59 -13.16
N LEU A 91 9.02 9.67 -11.89
CA LEU A 91 8.17 9.83 -10.69
C LEU A 91 7.17 8.66 -10.44
N SER A 92 7.68 7.49 -10.12
CA SER A 92 6.85 6.40 -9.57
C SER A 92 6.50 6.66 -8.10
N LEU A 93 5.21 6.78 -7.80
CA LEU A 93 4.64 7.14 -6.48
C LEU A 93 4.19 5.92 -5.64
N ASN A 94 4.42 4.69 -6.12
CA ASN A 94 3.90 3.49 -5.46
C ASN A 94 5.00 2.45 -5.36
N GLY A 95 5.16 1.96 -4.14
CA GLY A 95 6.08 0.92 -3.82
C GLY A 95 5.48 -0.09 -2.85
N CYS A 96 5.91 -1.34 -2.94
CA CYS A 96 5.68 -2.33 -1.91
C CYS A 96 7.00 -2.63 -1.23
N VAL A 97 7.03 -2.59 0.11
CA VAL A 97 8.15 -3.07 0.92
C VAL A 97 7.70 -4.33 1.62
N SER A 98 8.44 -5.40 1.47
CA SER A 98 8.30 -6.60 2.28
C SER A 98 9.46 -6.65 3.26
N VAL A 99 9.15 -6.93 4.52
CA VAL A 99 10.13 -7.17 5.59
C VAL A 99 9.98 -8.62 6.02
N ILE A 100 11.06 -9.37 5.94
CA ILE A 100 11.10 -10.79 6.27
C ILE A 100 12.13 -10.96 7.39
N SER A 101 11.75 -11.63 8.49
CA SER A 101 12.73 -12.00 9.49
C SER A 101 13.62 -13.12 8.95
N ILE A 102 14.93 -13.00 9.17
CA ILE A 102 15.92 -13.99 8.74
C ILE A 102 15.86 -15.21 9.67
N ASP A 103 15.50 -14.98 10.94
CA ASP A 103 15.61 -15.97 12.01
C ASP A 103 14.29 -16.70 12.30
N ASN A 104 13.17 -16.13 11.88
CA ASN A 104 11.85 -16.75 11.95
C ASN A 104 11.12 -16.48 10.65
N ASP A 105 10.42 -17.47 10.09
CA ASP A 105 9.65 -17.39 8.82
C ASP A 105 8.46 -16.39 8.83
N VAL A 106 8.51 -15.34 9.65
CA VAL A 106 7.52 -14.28 9.74
C VAL A 106 7.71 -13.31 8.56
N LEU A 107 6.86 -13.48 7.55
CA LEU A 107 6.77 -12.65 6.36
C LEU A 107 5.80 -11.48 6.61
N ASN A 108 6.27 -10.24 6.50
CA ASN A 108 5.43 -9.03 6.62
C ASN A 108 5.49 -8.19 5.34
N GLN A 109 4.35 -7.79 4.80
CA GLN A 109 4.26 -6.95 3.59
C GLN A 109 3.60 -5.61 3.90
N ALA A 110 4.22 -4.51 3.47
CA ALA A 110 3.76 -3.14 3.63
C ALA A 110 3.66 -2.44 2.27
N GLN A 111 2.49 -1.90 1.94
CA GLN A 111 2.29 -1.10 0.73
C GLN A 111 2.55 0.37 1.07
N VAL A 112 3.49 1.02 0.38
CA VAL A 112 3.78 2.45 0.52
C VAL A 112 3.24 3.19 -0.71
N GLN A 113 2.24 4.05 -0.49
CA GLN A 113 1.81 5.01 -1.50
C GLN A 113 2.29 6.39 -1.05
N ASN A 114 3.26 6.97 -1.76
CA ASN A 114 3.68 8.34 -1.48
C ASN A 114 2.64 9.28 -2.10
N GLY A 115 1.82 9.91 -1.26
CA GLY A 115 1.13 11.15 -1.62
C GLY A 115 2.18 12.25 -1.83
N ALA A 116 2.17 12.89 -2.99
CA ALA A 116 3.15 13.89 -3.40
C ALA A 116 3.48 14.91 -2.30
N ASN A 117 4.77 14.97 -1.92
CA ASN A 117 5.58 16.17 -1.64
C ASN A 117 6.73 15.81 -0.69
N THR A 118 7.92 15.49 -1.22
CA THR A 118 9.18 16.00 -0.64
C THR A 118 10.28 15.85 -1.69
N GLU A 119 10.68 16.96 -2.29
CA GLU A 119 12.05 17.12 -2.73
C GLU A 119 12.95 16.97 -1.50
N ARG A 120 13.75 15.91 -1.44
CA ARG A 120 15.06 15.95 -0.80
C ARG A 120 15.87 14.73 -1.23
N GLY A 121 16.97 15.02 -1.90
CA GLY A 121 17.94 14.03 -2.35
C GLY A 121 18.52 13.28 -1.16
N PHE A 122 18.72 11.98 -1.38
CA PHE A 122 19.64 11.19 -0.60
C PHE A 122 21.03 11.35 -1.24
N ALA A 123 21.86 12.16 -0.58
CA ALA A 123 23.30 11.98 -0.53
C ALA A 123 23.65 11.69 0.94
#